data_AF-A0A7J4JKU9-F1
#
_entry.id   AF-A0A7J4JKU9-F1
#
_cell.length_a   1.000
_cell.length_b   1.000
_cell.length_c   1.000
_cell.angle_alpha   90.00
_cell.angle_beta   90.00
_cell.angle_gamma   90.00
#
_symmetry.space_group_name_H-M   'P 1'
#
loop_
_entity.id
_entity.type
_entity.pdbx_description
1 polymer ?
#
loop_
_entity_poly.entity_id
_entity_poly.type
_entity_poly.pdbx_seq_one_letter_code
_entity_poly.pdbx_strand_id
1 'polypeptide(L)'
;MRFSLFLLSFSLLAVFAGLSFAITTGSCADGTPYGKCSTKFPGQYCTGNINAPTLGTLLTTCPCSQFPGYVQQGDGDAASCIAAKCSDGTESGACSSTKPKKCVNGVLVDNSTGCGCPAGKRVAADGIFCEFIPCNDTGVSVPEGTCSPKKGKKCVNGALVDKASECGCSAGKTKVGETCAIVCSDGTEDGKCSATKPKKCTNGYLLDDAPTCGCPEGLSPVGKQCSAPVLGGLGGVDTLGGSPSENESGTAGASNALSCCCLPIALIGLAGGFAFFRKRK
;
A
#
# COMPACT_ATOMS: atom_id res chain seq x y z
N MET A 1 -43.17 -53.96 46.64
CA MET A 1 -43.32 -54.48 45.25
C MET A 1 -43.12 -53.38 44.19
N ARG A 2 -41.97 -52.70 44.14
CA ARG A 2 -41.66 -51.72 43.06
C ARG A 2 -40.22 -51.77 42.53
N PHE A 3 -39.39 -52.69 43.03
CA PHE A 3 -37.97 -52.78 42.66
C PHE A 3 -37.65 -53.85 41.60
N SER A 4 -38.56 -54.80 41.34
CA SER A 4 -38.31 -55.89 40.38
C SER A 4 -38.69 -55.57 38.93
N LEU A 5 -39.35 -54.44 38.65
CA LEU A 5 -39.73 -54.07 37.27
C LEU A 5 -38.65 -53.28 36.51
N PHE A 6 -37.68 -52.69 37.21
CA PHE A 6 -36.61 -51.88 36.59
C PHE A 6 -35.42 -52.70 36.08
N LEU A 7 -35.22 -53.93 36.58
CA LEU A 7 -34.12 -54.78 36.15
C LEU A 7 -34.40 -55.56 34.85
N LEU A 8 -35.67 -55.76 34.49
CA LEU A 8 -36.06 -56.44 33.25
C LEU A 8 -36.02 -55.53 32.00
N SER A 9 -36.09 -54.21 32.16
CA SER A 9 -35.97 -53.27 31.02
C SER A 9 -34.53 -53.00 30.60
N PHE A 10 -33.57 -53.11 31.52
CA PHE A 10 -32.13 -52.93 31.21
C PHE A 10 -31.52 -54.13 30.47
N SER A 11 -32.04 -55.35 30.68
CA SER A 11 -31.55 -56.54 29.99
C SER A 11 -32.01 -56.62 28.52
N LEU A 12 -33.15 -56.01 28.17
CA LEU A 12 -33.64 -56.02 26.79
C LEU A 12 -32.94 -54.97 25.90
N LEU A 13 -32.42 -53.89 26.49
CA LEU A 13 -31.64 -52.88 25.74
C LEU A 13 -30.20 -53.35 25.44
N ALA A 14 -29.64 -54.28 26.23
CA ALA A 14 -28.29 -54.80 26.01
C ALA A 14 -28.19 -55.79 24.85
N VAL A 15 -29.30 -56.42 24.44
CA VAL A 15 -29.31 -57.39 23.31
C VAL A 15 -29.30 -56.68 21.95
N PHE A 16 -29.77 -55.44 21.85
CA PHE A 16 -29.71 -54.67 20.60
C PHE A 16 -28.40 -53.88 20.41
N ALA A 17 -27.54 -53.78 21.43
CA ALA A 17 -26.25 -53.10 21.33
C ALA A 17 -25.11 -53.99 20.80
N GLY A 18 -25.33 -55.30 20.62
CA GLY A 18 -24.28 -56.28 20.28
C GLY A 18 -24.20 -56.73 18.81
N LEU A 19 -25.08 -56.26 17.93
CA LEU A 19 -25.18 -56.73 16.54
C LEU A 19 -24.88 -55.64 15.49
N SER A 20 -24.05 -54.65 15.83
CA SER A 20 -23.28 -53.93 14.81
C SER A 20 -22.11 -54.80 14.37
N PHE A 21 -22.40 -55.97 13.80
CA PHE A 21 -21.40 -56.65 12.98
C PHE A 21 -21.12 -55.70 11.82
N ALA A 22 -19.96 -55.05 11.86
CA ALA A 22 -19.36 -54.46 10.69
C ALA A 22 -19.25 -55.60 9.69
N ILE A 23 -20.23 -55.73 8.81
CA ILE A 23 -20.09 -56.53 7.60
C ILE A 23 -18.95 -55.82 6.90
N THR A 24 -17.76 -56.40 6.98
CA THR A 24 -16.56 -55.93 6.26
C THR A 24 -16.83 -56.19 4.79
N THR A 25 -17.65 -55.33 4.20
CA THR A 25 -17.91 -55.34 2.77
C THR A 25 -16.60 -55.03 2.07
N GLY A 26 -16.33 -55.71 0.95
CA GLY A 26 -15.12 -55.46 0.17
C GLY A 26 -14.98 -53.97 -0.16
N SER A 27 -13.75 -53.47 -0.22
CA SER A 27 -13.48 -52.12 -0.74
C SER A 27 -13.14 -52.22 -2.23
N CYS A 28 -13.48 -51.18 -2.99
CA CYS A 28 -13.07 -51.06 -4.38
C CYS A 28 -11.54 -50.92 -4.49
N ALA A 29 -11.00 -51.06 -5.71
CA ALA A 29 -9.56 -51.01 -6.00
C ALA A 29 -8.86 -49.73 -5.50
N ASP A 30 -9.59 -48.63 -5.33
CA ASP A 30 -9.08 -47.36 -4.84
C ASP A 30 -9.12 -47.22 -3.31
N GLY A 31 -9.67 -48.22 -2.60
CA GLY A 31 -9.89 -48.25 -1.15
C GLY A 31 -11.25 -47.72 -0.71
N THR A 32 -12.15 -47.36 -1.63
CA THR A 32 -13.49 -46.86 -1.28
C THR A 32 -14.35 -48.00 -0.73
N PRO A 33 -15.00 -47.85 0.45
CA PRO A 33 -15.89 -48.87 0.99
C PRO A 33 -17.09 -49.11 0.07
N TYR A 34 -17.57 -50.35 -0.01
CA TYR A 34 -18.79 -50.66 -0.75
C TYR A 34 -19.96 -49.77 -0.35
N GLY A 35 -20.68 -49.26 -1.33
CA GLY A 35 -21.81 -48.37 -1.13
C GLY A 35 -21.43 -46.93 -0.76
N LYS A 36 -20.18 -46.53 -0.95
CA LYS A 36 -19.69 -45.15 -0.75
C LYS A 36 -19.13 -44.54 -2.04
N CYS A 37 -19.12 -43.22 -2.09
CA CYS A 37 -18.52 -42.46 -3.18
C CYS A 37 -16.98 -42.40 -3.03
N SER A 38 -16.27 -42.49 -4.16
CA SER A 38 -14.81 -42.40 -4.16
C SER A 38 -14.35 -40.96 -3.95
N THR A 39 -13.41 -40.77 -3.03
CA THR A 39 -12.73 -39.48 -2.84
C THR A 39 -11.56 -39.26 -3.80
N LYS A 40 -11.06 -40.34 -4.43
CA LYS A 40 -9.99 -40.30 -5.43
C LYS A 40 -10.52 -40.07 -6.84
N PHE A 41 -11.72 -40.58 -7.13
CA PHE A 41 -12.38 -40.48 -8.44
C PHE A 41 -13.79 -39.91 -8.28
N PRO A 42 -13.94 -38.56 -8.20
CA PRO A 42 -15.24 -37.90 -8.08
C PRO A 42 -16.25 -38.36 -9.13
N GLY A 43 -17.50 -38.57 -8.71
CA GLY A 43 -18.56 -39.11 -9.56
C GLY A 43 -18.60 -40.64 -9.62
N GLN A 44 -17.61 -41.34 -9.07
CA GLN A 44 -17.61 -42.79 -8.97
C GLN A 44 -18.14 -43.27 -7.62
N TYR A 45 -18.91 -44.35 -7.68
CA TYR A 45 -19.53 -45.03 -6.56
C TYR A 45 -19.03 -46.47 -6.51
N CYS A 46 -18.63 -46.94 -5.33
CA CYS A 46 -18.19 -48.31 -5.15
C CYS A 46 -19.41 -49.25 -5.10
N THR A 47 -19.58 -50.06 -6.15
CA THR A 47 -20.75 -50.92 -6.36
C THR A 47 -20.36 -52.25 -7.01
N GLY A 48 -21.32 -53.05 -7.45
CA GLY A 48 -21.08 -54.34 -8.11
C GLY A 48 -21.19 -55.52 -7.15
N ASN A 49 -20.41 -56.58 -7.40
CA ASN A 49 -20.47 -57.80 -6.59
C ASN A 49 -19.78 -57.56 -5.24
N ILE A 50 -20.43 -57.90 -4.13
CA ILE A 50 -19.88 -57.72 -2.77
C ILE A 50 -18.53 -58.43 -2.55
N ASN A 51 -18.27 -59.51 -3.29
CA ASN A 51 -17.02 -60.27 -3.23
C ASN A 51 -15.92 -59.70 -4.14
N ALA A 52 -16.28 -58.84 -5.09
CA ALA A 52 -15.38 -58.21 -6.05
C ALA A 52 -15.96 -56.85 -6.49
N PRO A 53 -16.00 -55.85 -5.59
CA PRO A 53 -16.63 -54.58 -5.88
C PRO A 53 -15.78 -53.76 -6.85
N THR A 54 -16.46 -53.01 -7.71
CA THR A 54 -15.87 -52.20 -8.78
C THR A 54 -16.38 -50.77 -8.70
N LEU A 55 -15.54 -49.82 -9.11
CA LEU A 55 -15.99 -48.43 -9.26
C LEU A 55 -16.87 -48.30 -10.51
N GLY A 56 -18.05 -47.73 -10.34
CA GLY A 56 -18.93 -47.35 -11.44
C GLY A 56 -19.28 -45.86 -11.38
N THR A 57 -19.54 -45.24 -12.53
CA THR A 57 -20.02 -43.86 -12.61
C THR A 57 -21.50 -43.82 -12.22
N LEU A 58 -21.83 -43.14 -11.12
CA LEU A 58 -23.22 -43.05 -10.64
C LEU A 58 -23.52 -41.67 -10.06
N LEU A 59 -23.60 -40.66 -10.93
CA LEU A 59 -23.73 -39.25 -10.54
C LEU A 59 -25.02 -38.94 -9.77
N THR A 60 -26.07 -39.75 -9.92
CA THR A 60 -27.30 -39.63 -9.11
C THR A 60 -27.05 -39.91 -7.63
N THR A 61 -26.09 -40.78 -7.33
CA THR A 61 -25.72 -41.15 -5.95
C THR A 61 -24.52 -40.33 -5.46
N CYS A 62 -23.58 -40.05 -6.36
CA CYS A 62 -22.35 -39.30 -6.08
C CYS A 62 -22.26 -38.07 -6.98
N PRO A 63 -23.10 -37.04 -6.77
CA PRO A 63 -23.08 -35.85 -7.60
C PRO A 63 -21.74 -35.11 -7.43
N CYS A 64 -21.23 -34.52 -8.51
CA CYS A 64 -19.95 -33.79 -8.48
C CYS A 64 -19.93 -32.66 -7.45
N SER A 65 -21.11 -32.09 -7.11
CA SER A 65 -21.27 -31.05 -6.09
C SER A 65 -20.88 -31.49 -4.67
N GLN A 66 -20.80 -32.78 -4.39
CA GLN A 66 -20.27 -33.30 -3.12
C GLN A 66 -18.75 -33.19 -3.02
N PHE A 67 -18.06 -32.99 -4.14
CA PHE A 67 -16.60 -32.94 -4.22
C PHE A 67 -16.16 -31.50 -4.50
N PRO A 68 -15.54 -30.81 -3.51
CA PRO A 68 -15.04 -29.46 -3.71
C PRO A 68 -14.06 -29.41 -4.89
N GLY A 69 -14.34 -28.51 -5.83
CA GLY A 69 -13.54 -28.30 -7.03
C GLY A 69 -13.88 -29.16 -8.23
N TYR A 70 -15.01 -29.89 -8.21
CA TYR A 70 -15.49 -30.65 -9.36
C TYR A 70 -16.86 -30.15 -9.84
N VAL A 71 -17.05 -30.18 -11.15
CA VAL A 71 -18.34 -29.88 -11.81
C VAL A 71 -18.70 -31.02 -12.76
N GLN A 72 -19.99 -31.20 -12.99
CA GLN A 72 -20.49 -32.17 -13.95
C GLN A 72 -20.30 -31.62 -15.37
N GLN A 73 -19.65 -32.41 -16.24
CA GLN A 73 -19.58 -32.17 -17.67
C GLN A 73 -20.37 -33.26 -18.40
N GLY A 74 -21.29 -32.82 -19.26
CA GLY A 74 -22.20 -33.70 -19.99
C GLY A 74 -23.49 -34.02 -19.21
N ASP A 75 -24.43 -34.63 -19.92
CA ASP A 75 -25.75 -34.99 -19.42
C ASP A 75 -25.97 -36.51 -19.44
N GLY A 76 -26.88 -36.99 -18.59
CA GLY A 76 -27.27 -38.41 -18.54
C GLY A 76 -26.13 -39.35 -18.13
N ASP A 77 -26.09 -40.54 -18.71
CA ASP A 77 -25.13 -41.61 -18.38
C ASP A 77 -23.70 -41.32 -18.85
N ALA A 78 -23.52 -40.33 -19.74
CA ALA A 78 -22.21 -39.87 -20.22
C ALA A 78 -21.62 -38.76 -19.35
N ALA A 79 -22.34 -38.31 -18.32
CA ALA A 79 -21.87 -37.26 -17.44
C ALA A 79 -20.64 -37.72 -16.64
N SER A 80 -19.65 -36.84 -16.51
CA SER A 80 -18.43 -37.08 -15.76
C SER A 80 -18.11 -35.90 -14.86
N CYS A 81 -17.45 -36.17 -13.72
CA CYS A 81 -16.93 -35.09 -12.88
C CYS A 81 -15.56 -34.68 -13.39
N ILE A 82 -15.44 -33.42 -13.81
CA ILE A 82 -14.16 -32.82 -14.18
C ILE A 82 -13.75 -31.78 -13.15
N ALA A 83 -12.44 -31.55 -13.04
CA ALA A 83 -11.92 -30.46 -12.24
C ALA A 83 -12.49 -29.13 -12.77
N ALA A 84 -13.16 -28.39 -11.89
CA ALA A 84 -13.77 -27.13 -12.23
C ALA A 84 -12.69 -26.11 -12.57
N LYS A 85 -12.86 -25.44 -13.72
CA LYS A 85 -12.04 -24.31 -14.13
C LYS A 85 -12.87 -23.04 -14.12
N CYS A 86 -12.24 -21.96 -13.71
CA CYS A 86 -12.85 -20.64 -13.75
C CYS A 86 -12.82 -20.03 -15.15
N SER A 87 -13.53 -18.93 -15.35
CA SER A 87 -13.65 -18.23 -16.63
C SER A 87 -12.31 -17.76 -17.21
N ASP A 88 -11.29 -17.59 -16.37
CA ASP A 88 -9.92 -17.22 -16.75
C ASP A 88 -8.99 -18.44 -16.93
N GLY A 89 -9.53 -19.66 -16.88
CA GLY A 89 -8.80 -20.92 -17.00
C GLY A 89 -8.15 -21.40 -15.70
N THR A 90 -8.27 -20.67 -14.59
CA THR A 90 -7.71 -21.05 -13.29
C THR A 90 -8.36 -22.34 -12.77
N GLU A 91 -7.55 -23.29 -12.31
CA GLU A 91 -8.05 -24.53 -11.70
C GLU A 91 -8.67 -24.27 -10.32
N SER A 92 -9.73 -24.99 -9.97
CA SER A 92 -10.37 -24.84 -8.66
C SER A 92 -9.37 -25.07 -7.51
N GLY A 93 -9.38 -24.17 -6.55
CA GLY A 93 -8.41 -24.11 -5.46
C GLY A 93 -7.18 -23.27 -5.76
N ALA A 94 -6.88 -22.95 -7.02
CA ALA A 94 -5.75 -22.11 -7.40
C ALA A 94 -6.12 -20.62 -7.43
N CYS A 95 -5.07 -19.79 -7.39
CA CYS A 95 -5.18 -18.34 -7.49
C CYS A 95 -5.14 -17.89 -8.95
N SER A 96 -6.02 -16.96 -9.30
CA SER A 96 -6.05 -16.30 -10.59
C SER A 96 -4.80 -15.46 -10.80
N SER A 97 -4.41 -15.27 -12.06
CA SER A 97 -3.44 -14.22 -12.45
C SER A 97 -3.96 -12.82 -12.10
N THR A 98 -5.29 -12.64 -12.07
CA THR A 98 -5.97 -11.43 -11.61
C THR A 98 -6.24 -11.47 -10.11
N LYS A 99 -5.23 -11.08 -9.32
CA LYS A 99 -5.35 -10.97 -7.86
C LYS A 99 -6.47 -10.00 -7.46
N PRO A 100 -7.23 -10.27 -6.38
CA PRO A 100 -7.01 -11.32 -5.37
C PRO A 100 -7.82 -12.60 -5.57
N LYS A 101 -8.23 -12.89 -6.81
CA LYS A 101 -9.26 -13.91 -7.04
C LYS A 101 -8.71 -15.33 -6.87
N LYS A 102 -9.50 -16.19 -6.25
CA LYS A 102 -9.32 -17.62 -6.14
C LYS A 102 -10.44 -18.33 -6.88
N CYS A 103 -10.10 -19.40 -7.60
CA CYS A 103 -11.12 -20.23 -8.22
C CYS A 103 -11.74 -21.17 -7.17
N VAL A 104 -13.05 -21.14 -7.01
CA VAL A 104 -13.78 -22.04 -6.12
C VAL A 104 -14.97 -22.60 -6.90
N ASN A 105 -14.93 -23.90 -7.18
CA ASN A 105 -16.00 -24.61 -7.90
C ASN A 105 -16.36 -23.98 -9.25
N GLY A 106 -15.36 -23.49 -9.99
CA GLY A 106 -15.55 -22.85 -11.30
C GLY A 106 -15.96 -21.37 -11.24
N VAL A 107 -16.08 -20.78 -10.04
CA VAL A 107 -16.37 -19.36 -9.86
C VAL A 107 -15.17 -18.65 -9.25
N LEU A 108 -14.79 -17.49 -9.81
CA LEU A 108 -13.77 -16.64 -9.22
C LEU A 108 -14.37 -15.84 -8.06
N VAL A 109 -13.82 -16.06 -6.87
CA VAL A 109 -14.19 -15.33 -5.64
C VAL A 109 -12.97 -14.59 -5.09
N ASP A 110 -13.18 -13.45 -4.45
CA ASP A 110 -12.08 -12.69 -3.84
C ASP A 110 -11.53 -13.45 -2.62
N ASN A 111 -10.21 -13.60 -2.56
CA ASN A 111 -9.51 -14.22 -1.44
C ASN A 111 -8.08 -13.65 -1.31
N SER A 112 -7.99 -12.44 -0.77
CA SER A 112 -6.71 -11.74 -0.62
C SER A 112 -5.75 -12.39 0.36
N THR A 113 -6.24 -13.07 1.40
CA THR A 113 -5.38 -13.82 2.34
C THR A 113 -4.68 -15.00 1.65
N GLY A 114 -5.39 -15.72 0.78
CA GLY A 114 -4.86 -16.89 0.08
C GLY A 114 -4.07 -16.55 -1.18
N CYS A 115 -4.48 -15.53 -1.93
CA CYS A 115 -3.92 -15.21 -3.25
C CYS A 115 -3.08 -13.92 -3.29
N GLY A 116 -3.03 -13.19 -2.17
CA GLY A 116 -2.37 -11.91 -2.07
C GLY A 116 -3.07 -10.80 -2.85
N CYS A 117 -2.46 -9.63 -2.82
CA CYS A 117 -2.97 -8.43 -3.47
C CYS A 117 -2.14 -8.02 -4.68
N PRO A 118 -2.72 -7.28 -5.64
CA PRO A 118 -1.95 -6.62 -6.68
C PRO A 118 -1.05 -5.53 -6.09
N ALA A 119 -0.10 -5.03 -6.88
CA ALA A 119 0.83 -3.98 -6.46
C ALA A 119 0.08 -2.75 -5.92
N GLY A 120 0.62 -2.14 -4.87
CA GLY A 120 0.01 -0.96 -4.22
C GLY A 120 -1.19 -1.24 -3.33
N LYS A 121 -1.57 -2.52 -3.16
CA LYS A 121 -2.64 -2.93 -2.27
C LYS A 121 -2.14 -3.93 -1.22
N ARG A 122 -2.83 -3.98 -0.09
CA ARG A 122 -2.62 -4.94 0.99
C ARG A 122 -3.91 -5.67 1.31
N VAL A 123 -3.78 -6.78 2.02
CA VAL A 123 -4.92 -7.55 2.52
C VAL A 123 -5.71 -6.66 3.49
N ALA A 124 -7.01 -6.50 3.25
CA ALA A 124 -7.90 -5.78 4.15
C ALA A 124 -8.08 -6.55 5.47
N ALA A 125 -8.59 -5.88 6.51
CA ALA A 125 -8.76 -6.50 7.82
C ALA A 125 -9.68 -7.75 7.83
N ASP A 126 -10.60 -7.86 6.86
CA ASP A 126 -11.47 -9.03 6.69
C ASP A 126 -10.81 -10.23 6.00
N GLY A 127 -9.62 -10.03 5.41
CA GLY A 127 -8.88 -11.07 4.70
C GLY A 127 -9.47 -11.51 3.35
N ILE A 128 -10.55 -10.87 2.90
CA ILE A 128 -11.27 -11.24 1.67
C ILE A 128 -10.83 -10.32 0.54
N PHE A 129 -10.81 -9.01 0.78
CA PHE A 129 -10.53 -8.01 -0.24
C PHE A 129 -9.14 -7.39 -0.09
N CYS A 130 -8.74 -6.64 -1.11
CA CYS A 130 -7.53 -5.83 -1.10
C CYS A 130 -7.89 -4.36 -0.94
N GLU A 131 -7.30 -3.71 0.05
CA GLU A 131 -7.38 -2.27 0.24
C GLU A 131 -6.09 -1.60 -0.24
N PHE A 132 -6.16 -0.33 -0.60
CA PHE A 132 -4.98 0.41 -0.99
C PHE A 132 -4.05 0.65 0.20
N ILE A 133 -2.75 0.58 -0.06
CA ILE A 133 -1.74 0.98 0.92
C ILE A 133 -1.71 2.51 0.91
N PRO A 134 -2.07 3.20 2.01
CA PRO A 134 -1.93 4.64 2.07
C PRO A 134 -0.45 5.00 2.03
N CYS A 135 -0.14 6.10 1.36
CA CYS A 135 1.21 6.63 1.35
C CYS A 135 1.52 7.32 2.68
N ASN A 136 2.80 7.37 3.05
CA ASN A 136 3.25 8.15 4.20
C ASN A 136 3.99 9.40 3.70
N ASP A 137 3.45 10.58 3.98
CA ASP A 137 4.16 11.86 3.82
C ASP A 137 4.55 12.40 5.20
N THR A 138 5.76 12.05 5.66
CA THR A 138 6.33 12.49 6.95
C THR A 138 5.41 12.27 8.14
N GLY A 139 4.89 11.06 8.28
CA GLY A 139 4.00 10.67 9.37
C GLY A 139 2.52 10.89 9.08
N VAL A 140 2.15 11.54 7.97
CA VAL A 140 0.76 11.69 7.56
C VAL A 140 0.37 10.59 6.58
N SER A 141 -0.70 9.87 6.89
CA SER A 141 -1.31 8.88 6.00
C SER A 141 -2.09 9.59 4.89
N VAL A 142 -1.68 9.39 3.64
CA VAL A 142 -2.30 9.96 2.43
C VAL A 142 -3.10 8.86 1.74
N PRO A 143 -4.44 8.98 1.61
CA PRO A 143 -5.25 8.01 0.89
C PRO A 143 -4.85 7.88 -0.58
N GLU A 144 -5.06 6.70 -1.16
CA GLU A 144 -4.82 6.47 -2.59
C GLU A 144 -5.56 7.48 -3.47
N GLY A 145 -4.89 7.96 -4.52
CA GLY A 145 -5.46 8.90 -5.46
C GLY A 145 -5.58 10.32 -4.93
N THR A 146 -5.18 10.59 -3.69
CA THR A 146 -5.18 11.93 -3.11
C THR A 146 -3.80 12.58 -3.15
N CYS A 147 -3.81 13.91 -3.13
CA CYS A 147 -2.60 14.70 -3.09
C CYS A 147 -2.01 14.73 -1.69
N SER A 148 -0.68 14.71 -1.62
CA SER A 148 0.04 14.90 -0.37
C SER A 148 -0.26 16.30 0.21
N PRO A 149 -0.30 16.44 1.55
CA PRO A 149 -0.46 17.74 2.21
C PRO A 149 0.61 18.76 1.82
N LYS A 150 1.83 18.32 1.48
CA LYS A 150 2.91 19.19 0.99
C LYS A 150 2.76 19.60 -0.47
N LYS A 151 1.71 19.12 -1.14
CA LYS A 151 1.45 19.32 -2.57
C LYS A 151 2.61 18.81 -3.43
N GLY A 152 2.45 18.89 -4.76
CA GLY A 152 3.45 18.42 -5.73
C GLY A 152 3.48 16.90 -5.92
N LYS A 153 2.96 16.12 -4.97
CA LYS A 153 2.92 14.65 -5.04
C LYS A 153 1.51 14.09 -4.85
N LYS A 154 1.22 12.97 -5.51
CA LYS A 154 -0.02 12.20 -5.39
C LYS A 154 0.29 10.78 -4.92
N CYS A 155 -0.55 10.22 -4.07
CA CYS A 155 -0.43 8.82 -3.68
C CYS A 155 -0.96 7.92 -4.81
N VAL A 156 -0.09 7.09 -5.38
CA VAL A 156 -0.42 6.14 -6.43
C VAL A 156 0.24 4.80 -6.12
N ASN A 157 -0.57 3.75 -6.01
CA ASN A 157 -0.14 2.39 -5.68
C ASN A 157 0.76 2.35 -4.42
N GLY A 158 0.40 3.11 -3.39
CA GLY A 158 1.18 3.18 -2.14
C GLY A 158 2.51 3.92 -2.22
N ALA A 159 2.81 4.61 -3.33
CA ALA A 159 3.98 5.48 -3.48
C ALA A 159 3.57 6.93 -3.76
N LEU A 160 4.31 7.90 -3.21
CA LEU A 160 4.15 9.31 -3.57
C LEU A 160 4.89 9.61 -4.88
N VAL A 161 4.11 9.85 -5.92
CA VAL A 161 4.63 10.19 -7.26
C VAL A 161 4.46 11.68 -7.53
N ASP A 162 5.42 12.29 -8.22
CA ASP A 162 5.36 13.70 -8.59
C ASP A 162 4.23 13.93 -9.59
N LYS A 163 3.29 14.80 -9.20
CA LYS A 163 2.03 15.09 -9.89
C LYS A 163 1.61 16.54 -9.66
N ALA A 164 2.56 17.46 -9.81
CA ALA A 164 2.35 18.89 -9.57
C ALA A 164 1.26 19.50 -10.46
N SER A 165 1.01 18.96 -11.66
CA SER A 165 -0.10 19.42 -12.51
C SER A 165 -1.47 19.16 -11.90
N GLU A 166 -1.62 18.09 -11.11
CA GLU A 166 -2.89 17.72 -10.46
C GLU A 166 -2.97 18.27 -9.03
N CYS A 167 -1.86 18.20 -8.29
CA CYS A 167 -1.83 18.54 -6.86
C CYS A 167 -1.41 19.99 -6.55
N GLY A 168 -0.99 20.73 -7.58
CA GLY A 168 -0.38 22.05 -7.42
C GLY A 168 0.93 21.99 -6.64
N CYS A 169 1.46 23.17 -6.29
CA CYS A 169 2.69 23.30 -5.50
C CYS A 169 2.43 23.98 -4.15
N SER A 170 3.28 23.69 -3.18
CA SER A 170 3.30 24.38 -1.89
C SER A 170 3.62 25.87 -2.08
N ALA A 171 3.27 26.71 -1.11
CA ALA A 171 3.61 28.13 -1.13
C ALA A 171 5.11 28.35 -1.42
N GLY A 172 5.41 29.34 -2.28
CA GLY A 172 6.78 29.66 -2.70
C GLY A 172 7.39 28.71 -3.75
N LYS A 173 6.65 27.70 -4.21
CA LYS A 173 7.06 26.81 -5.31
C LYS A 173 6.11 26.93 -6.49
N THR A 174 6.65 26.75 -7.67
CA THR A 174 5.92 26.72 -8.94
C THR A 174 6.15 25.40 -9.65
N LYS A 175 5.25 25.09 -10.57
CA LYS A 175 5.27 23.86 -11.34
C LYS A 175 6.38 23.93 -12.40
N VAL A 176 7.29 22.95 -12.35
CA VAL A 176 8.29 22.70 -13.40
C VAL A 176 8.12 21.24 -13.84
N GLY A 177 7.48 21.05 -14.99
CA GLY A 177 6.99 19.73 -15.41
C GLY A 177 5.95 19.18 -14.43
N GLU A 178 6.17 17.98 -13.90
CA GLU A 178 5.34 17.36 -12.83
C GLU A 178 5.92 17.57 -11.42
N THR A 179 7.01 18.31 -11.29
CA THR A 179 7.65 18.60 -10.01
C THR A 179 7.38 20.04 -9.56
N CYS A 180 7.64 20.31 -8.28
CA CYS A 180 7.56 21.66 -7.71
C CYS A 180 8.95 22.16 -7.36
N ALA A 181 9.38 23.24 -8.01
CA ALA A 181 10.65 23.90 -7.78
C ALA A 181 10.42 25.33 -7.29
N ILE A 182 11.44 25.90 -6.63
CA ILE A 182 11.46 27.34 -6.35
C ILE A 182 11.89 28.03 -7.65
N VAL A 183 11.10 28.99 -8.12
CA VAL A 183 11.49 29.87 -9.23
C VAL A 183 11.34 31.32 -8.81
N CYS A 184 12.14 32.18 -9.43
CA CYS A 184 12.09 33.61 -9.25
C CYS A 184 10.98 34.28 -10.08
N SER A 185 10.75 35.58 -9.86
CA SER A 185 9.70 36.37 -10.52
C SER A 185 9.77 36.38 -12.06
N ASP A 186 10.93 36.09 -12.63
CA ASP A 186 11.17 36.01 -14.08
C ASP A 186 11.16 34.57 -14.61
N GLY A 187 10.81 33.59 -13.78
CA GLY A 187 10.81 32.17 -14.12
C GLY A 187 12.16 31.48 -14.00
N THR A 188 13.21 32.16 -13.55
CA THR A 188 14.54 31.55 -13.35
C THR A 188 14.49 30.52 -12.22
N GLU A 189 14.98 29.31 -12.46
CA GLU A 189 15.09 28.27 -11.44
C GLU A 189 16.09 28.65 -10.33
N ASP A 190 15.81 28.21 -9.11
CA ASP A 190 16.70 28.48 -7.98
C ASP A 190 18.16 28.06 -8.23
N GLY A 191 19.09 28.95 -7.88
CA GLY A 191 20.52 28.80 -8.15
C GLY A 191 20.97 29.09 -9.59
N LYS A 192 20.05 29.31 -10.54
CA LYS A 192 20.38 29.66 -11.93
C LYS A 192 20.48 31.17 -12.13
N CYS A 193 21.22 31.56 -13.16
CA CYS A 193 21.31 32.93 -13.61
C CYS A 193 20.09 33.32 -14.44
N SER A 194 19.55 34.50 -14.14
CA SER A 194 18.49 35.12 -14.91
C SER A 194 18.98 35.53 -16.29
N ALA A 195 18.06 35.61 -17.25
CA ALA A 195 18.31 36.31 -18.51
C ALA A 195 18.68 37.79 -18.28
N THR A 196 18.20 38.39 -17.19
CA THR A 196 18.56 39.74 -16.74
C THR A 196 19.82 39.70 -15.87
N LYS A 197 20.99 39.83 -16.52
CA LYS A 197 22.27 39.96 -15.80
C LYS A 197 22.28 41.23 -14.93
N PRO A 198 22.94 41.22 -13.75
CA PRO A 198 23.74 40.13 -13.18
C PRO A 198 22.97 39.20 -12.23
N LYS A 199 21.66 39.06 -12.40
CA LYS A 199 20.82 38.45 -11.36
C LYS A 199 20.93 36.93 -11.35
N LYS A 200 20.97 36.36 -10.15
CA LYS A 200 20.87 34.93 -9.85
C LYS A 200 19.63 34.69 -8.99
N CYS A 201 18.89 33.64 -9.30
CA CYS A 201 17.79 33.23 -8.44
C CYS A 201 18.34 32.56 -7.18
N THR A 202 17.90 33.02 -6.01
CA THR A 202 18.26 32.43 -4.72
C THR A 202 17.06 32.48 -3.79
N ASN A 203 16.55 31.31 -3.41
CA ASN A 203 15.36 31.12 -2.59
C ASN A 203 14.14 31.92 -3.09
N GLY A 204 13.97 32.01 -4.41
CA GLY A 204 12.85 32.70 -5.05
C GLY A 204 13.04 34.21 -5.22
N TYR A 205 14.19 34.75 -4.83
CA TYR A 205 14.55 36.16 -5.04
C TYR A 205 15.65 36.30 -6.10
N LEU A 206 15.51 37.29 -6.98
CA LEU A 206 16.58 37.66 -7.91
C LEU A 206 17.55 38.61 -7.21
N LEU A 207 18.75 38.12 -6.93
CA LEU A 207 19.82 38.88 -6.29
C LEU A 207 20.97 39.07 -7.28
N ASP A 208 21.64 40.22 -7.24
CA ASP A 208 22.82 40.44 -8.08
C ASP A 208 23.96 39.49 -7.66
N ASP A 209 24.54 38.80 -8.63
CA ASP A 209 25.70 37.91 -8.48
C ASP A 209 26.54 37.97 -9.76
N ALA A 210 27.09 39.16 -10.03
CA ALA A 210 27.91 39.46 -11.21
C ALA A 210 29.10 38.52 -11.43
N PRO A 211 29.81 38.03 -10.39
CA PRO A 211 30.88 37.05 -10.58
C PRO A 211 30.38 35.72 -11.15
N THR A 212 29.16 35.30 -10.80
CA THR A 212 28.59 34.03 -11.26
C THR A 212 27.84 34.17 -12.58
N CYS A 213 27.03 35.22 -12.72
CA CYS A 213 26.10 35.39 -13.84
C CYS A 213 26.59 36.34 -14.94
N GLY A 214 27.74 36.97 -14.71
CA GLY A 214 28.32 37.96 -15.59
C GLY A 214 27.54 39.28 -15.60
N CYS A 215 28.05 40.22 -16.39
CA CYS A 215 27.45 41.55 -16.55
C CYS A 215 26.81 41.75 -17.92
N PRO A 216 25.85 42.69 -18.04
CA PRO A 216 25.43 43.24 -19.33
C PRO A 216 26.62 43.82 -20.11
N GLU A 217 26.47 43.97 -21.42
CA GLU A 217 27.53 44.48 -22.30
C GLU A 217 28.05 45.85 -21.84
N GLY A 218 29.38 46.01 -21.89
CA GLY A 218 30.06 47.25 -21.50
C GLY A 218 30.27 47.45 -19.99
N LEU A 219 29.78 46.54 -19.14
CA LEU A 219 29.98 46.60 -17.68
C LEU A 219 30.92 45.49 -17.20
N SER A 220 31.62 45.74 -16.10
CA SER A 220 32.51 44.77 -15.43
C SER A 220 32.03 44.46 -14.01
N PRO A 221 32.25 43.24 -13.51
CA PRO A 221 31.84 42.86 -12.15
C PRO A 221 32.67 43.63 -11.11
N VAL A 222 31.97 44.27 -10.17
CA VAL A 222 32.54 44.92 -8.98
C VAL A 222 31.78 44.39 -7.76
N GLY A 223 32.41 43.48 -7.03
CA GLY A 223 31.72 42.71 -6.00
C GLY A 223 30.59 41.87 -6.62
N LYS A 224 29.37 42.00 -6.10
CA LYS A 224 28.18 41.30 -6.63
C LYS A 224 27.45 42.04 -7.74
N GLN A 225 27.81 43.30 -7.99
CA GLN A 225 27.14 44.18 -8.94
C GLN A 225 27.98 44.39 -10.20
N CYS A 226 27.38 45.05 -11.18
CA CYS A 226 28.07 45.48 -12.39
C CYS A 226 28.27 46.99 -12.36
N SER A 227 29.48 47.44 -12.64
CA SER A 227 29.81 48.86 -12.80
C SER A 227 30.38 49.10 -14.18
N ALA A 228 30.18 50.30 -14.70
CA ALA A 228 30.92 50.75 -15.86
C ALA A 228 32.42 50.72 -15.49
N PRO A 229 33.31 50.34 -16.43
CA PRO A 229 34.72 50.55 -16.23
C PRO A 229 34.91 52.04 -15.94
N VAL A 230 35.57 52.35 -14.83
CA VAL A 230 36.06 53.70 -14.57
C VAL A 230 37.13 53.93 -15.62
N LEU A 231 36.70 54.35 -16.81
CA LEU A 231 37.59 54.79 -17.87
C LEU A 231 38.41 55.90 -17.23
N GLY A 232 39.69 55.62 -17.02
CA GLY A 232 40.60 56.54 -16.39
C GLY A 232 40.55 57.88 -17.11
N GLY A 233 39.81 58.82 -16.54
CA GLY A 233 40.12 60.24 -16.60
C GLY A 233 41.41 60.47 -15.82
N LEU A 234 42.51 59.85 -16.24
CA LEU A 234 43.86 60.27 -15.90
C LEU A 234 44.15 61.48 -16.79
N GLY A 235 43.57 62.62 -16.42
CA GLY A 235 43.69 63.89 -17.12
C GLY A 235 43.17 65.01 -16.24
N GLY A 236 43.92 65.36 -15.19
CA GLY A 236 43.60 66.42 -14.23
C GLY A 236 44.34 66.18 -12.93
N VAL A 237 45.67 66.37 -12.92
CA VAL A 237 46.36 67.56 -12.39
C VAL A 237 46.23 67.66 -10.87
N ASP A 238 47.41 67.65 -10.25
CA ASP A 238 47.73 67.89 -8.86
C ASP A 238 46.83 68.92 -8.17
N THR A 239 46.37 68.60 -6.97
CA THR A 239 46.33 69.60 -5.90
C THR A 239 46.65 68.93 -4.57
N LEU A 240 47.95 68.96 -4.25
CA LEU A 240 48.47 68.91 -2.89
C LEU A 240 47.77 69.99 -2.05
N GLY A 241 47.18 69.61 -0.91
CA GLY A 241 46.73 70.61 0.07
C GLY A 241 45.86 70.06 1.18
N GLY A 242 46.48 69.69 2.31
CA GLY A 242 45.84 69.83 3.62
C GLY A 242 45.59 68.54 4.41
N SER A 243 46.58 68.12 5.20
CA SER A 243 46.35 67.54 6.54
C SER A 243 45.97 68.66 7.53
N PRO A 244 45.79 68.38 8.84
CA PRO A 244 45.07 67.33 9.53
C PRO A 244 43.97 67.94 10.44
N SER A 245 43.04 67.16 11.00
CA SER A 245 42.42 67.54 12.28
C SER A 245 41.84 66.34 13.00
N GLU A 246 42.25 66.29 14.26
CA GLU A 246 41.99 65.29 15.28
C GLU A 246 40.59 65.44 15.89
N ASN A 247 40.21 64.42 16.65
CA ASN A 247 39.25 64.43 17.75
C ASN A 247 37.76 64.59 17.40
N GLU A 248 36.99 63.53 17.61
CA GLU A 248 36.28 63.44 18.88
C GLU A 248 36.00 61.99 19.31
N SER A 249 36.43 61.73 20.54
CA SER A 249 36.12 60.58 21.37
C SER A 249 34.68 60.70 21.87
N GLY A 250 33.86 59.68 21.62
CA GLY A 250 32.48 59.59 22.09
C GLY A 250 32.21 58.23 22.71
N THR A 251 32.22 58.23 24.04
CA THR A 251 32.34 57.12 24.98
C THR A 251 31.02 56.38 25.24
N ALA A 252 31.16 55.09 25.57
CA ALA A 252 30.41 54.34 26.58
C ALA A 252 28.99 53.79 26.31
N GLY A 253 28.91 52.49 26.62
CA GLY A 253 27.81 51.92 27.41
C GLY A 253 26.79 51.15 26.57
N ALA A 254 26.27 50.01 26.98
CA ALA A 254 26.54 49.15 28.12
C ALA A 254 25.77 47.85 27.81
N SER A 255 26.29 46.73 28.31
CA SER A 255 25.57 45.54 28.75
C SER A 255 24.07 45.43 28.42
N ASN A 256 23.68 44.33 27.76
CA ASN A 256 22.62 43.47 28.30
C ASN A 256 22.80 42.03 27.80
N ALA A 257 23.18 41.17 28.74
CA ALA A 257 22.88 39.76 28.71
C ALA A 257 21.38 39.58 28.98
N LEU A 258 20.70 38.78 28.15
CA LEU A 258 19.46 38.07 28.50
C LEU A 258 19.42 36.83 27.58
N SER A 259 19.71 35.63 28.07
CA SER A 259 18.80 34.85 28.92
C SER A 259 17.44 34.64 28.26
N CYS A 260 17.33 33.58 27.45
CA CYS A 260 16.08 32.85 27.21
C CYS A 260 16.46 31.37 27.14
N CYS A 261 16.58 30.72 28.29
CA CYS A 261 15.50 30.01 28.98
C CYS A 261 15.38 28.57 28.48
N CYS A 262 15.95 27.70 29.32
CA CYS A 262 15.49 26.35 29.60
C CYS A 262 14.02 26.13 29.25
N LEU A 263 13.78 25.23 28.30
CA LEU A 263 12.48 24.58 28.15
C LEU A 263 12.35 23.53 29.26
N PRO A 264 11.37 23.66 30.18
CA PRO A 264 11.01 22.56 31.04
C PRO A 264 10.29 21.49 30.21
N ILE A 265 10.79 20.27 30.35
CA ILE A 265 10.14 19.02 29.97
C ILE A 265 8.81 18.96 30.74
N ALA A 266 7.70 19.20 30.05
CA ALA A 266 6.36 18.97 30.58
C ALA A 266 5.86 17.59 30.12
N LEU A 267 6.14 16.60 30.98
CA LEU A 267 5.50 15.29 31.05
C LEU A 267 4.04 15.44 31.53
N ILE A 268 3.06 15.40 30.64
CA ILE A 268 1.63 15.14 30.93
C ILE A 268 1.01 14.67 29.60
N GLY A 269 0.30 13.56 29.42
CA GLY A 269 -0.16 12.45 30.24
C GLY A 269 -0.99 11.58 29.29
N LEU A 270 -0.55 10.35 29.02
CA LEU A 270 -1.32 9.39 28.22
C LEU A 270 -2.45 8.82 29.07
N ALA A 271 -3.62 9.45 29.03
CA ALA A 271 -4.85 8.85 29.51
C ALA A 271 -5.37 7.88 28.43
N GLY A 272 -5.09 6.59 28.62
CA GLY A 272 -5.64 5.51 27.82
C GLY A 272 -7.14 5.34 28.08
N GLY A 273 -7.96 5.63 27.07
CA GLY A 273 -9.37 5.24 27.03
C GLY A 273 -9.54 3.92 26.30
N PHE A 274 -9.58 2.80 27.01
CA PHE A 274 -10.02 1.51 26.47
C PHE A 274 -11.56 1.48 26.48
N ALA A 275 -12.18 1.58 25.31
CA ALA A 275 -13.61 1.33 25.14
C ALA A 275 -13.85 -0.18 25.02
N PHE A 276 -14.38 -0.81 26.07
CA PHE A 276 -14.93 -2.17 26.03
C PHE A 276 -16.33 -2.14 25.42
N PHE A 277 -16.49 -2.62 24.18
CA PHE A 277 -17.80 -2.97 23.64
C PHE A 277 -18.20 -4.37 24.11
N ARG A 278 -19.12 -4.42 25.07
CA ARG A 278 -19.76 -5.65 25.54
C ARG A 278 -20.87 -6.05 24.56
N LYS A 279 -20.60 -7.05 23.71
CA LYS A 279 -21.64 -7.76 22.93
C LYS A 279 -22.62 -8.43 23.90
N ARG A 280 -23.90 -8.03 23.89
CA ARG A 280 -24.98 -8.85 24.44
C ARG A 280 -25.33 -9.94 23.43
N LYS A 281 -25.47 -11.17 23.92
CA LYS A 281 -26.11 -12.28 23.22
C LYS A 281 -27.60 -11.98 23.03
#